data_AF-A0AA37NBS8-F1
#
_entry.id   AF-A0AA37NBS8-F1
#
_cell.length_a   1.000
_cell.length_b   1.000
_cell.length_c   1.000
_cell.angle_alpha   90.00
_cell.angle_beta   90.00
_cell.angle_gamma   90.00
#
_symmetry.space_group_name_H-M   'P 1'
#
loop_
_entity.id
_entity.type
_entity.pdbx_description
1 polymer ?
#
loop_
_entity_poly.entity_id
_entity_poly.type
_entity_poly.pdbx_seq_one_letter_code
_entity_poly.pdbx_strand_id
1 'polypeptide(L)'
;MPSAGFKTPAPADYTGALSELLPQLIEKYGRAAVAEQMNTCSDRLARVQACNERLTDPSAAADDQTEALQEVVAATSDYYAFLAGLAEDMRRFLILMGGVTGDEIDGLLSIEPEVGEEISLLASVAPAIQAIRPKNYVMPIDPITNKLAQLREFNEITVARRRNLTIQTAVTIDCPEHMKIDGNFQLTNYDKSIINGVVSILESGNSSFTVPMLYHAMTGKENPTVDDGLMEEIKAKLDTMRRLSINIDLTEEIKAHMIDRRMEGAGEVDSFTIEGYLLPLNKYIGVVNGKRSEMYQIIDTPPLHSYAKMKNQITTVSIDLLKAPLNNNATTIPLKTYLLSRIEGMKNQHNKLTRDKILFESIYRELGDLDSDKKRKKRIRDYTEIVLTHFISMKYITRYEMVKEGRTITGVRIFWNEKSA
;
A
#
# COMPACT_ATOMS: atom_id res chain seq x y z
N MET A 1 26.15 -35.99 25.75
CA MET A 1 26.17 -34.72 24.99
C MET A 1 25.92 -35.10 23.53
N PRO A 2 24.70 -34.96 23.00
CA PRO A 2 24.43 -35.31 21.62
C PRO A 2 25.02 -34.23 20.70
N SER A 3 25.74 -34.68 19.67
CA SER A 3 26.32 -33.86 18.61
C SER A 3 25.21 -33.20 17.80
N ALA A 4 25.14 -31.86 17.85
CA ALA A 4 24.30 -31.07 16.98
C ALA A 4 24.75 -31.29 15.52
N GLY A 5 23.92 -31.99 14.74
CA GLY A 5 24.12 -32.12 13.30
C GLY A 5 24.12 -30.75 12.64
N PHE A 6 25.21 -30.43 11.95
CA PHE A 6 25.29 -29.25 11.09
C PHE A 6 24.30 -29.43 9.92
N LYS A 7 23.08 -28.89 10.06
CA LYS A 7 22.21 -28.63 8.91
C LYS A 7 22.77 -27.43 8.17
N THR A 8 23.11 -27.62 6.89
CA THR A 8 23.34 -26.52 5.96
C THR A 8 22.07 -25.64 5.94
N PRO A 9 22.16 -24.32 6.17
CA PRO A 9 21.01 -23.45 6.06
C PRO A 9 20.48 -23.50 4.62
N ALA A 10 19.16 -23.59 4.45
CA ALA A 10 18.54 -23.47 3.15
C ALA A 10 18.97 -22.15 2.48
N PRO A 11 19.30 -22.14 1.17
CA PRO A 11 19.76 -20.93 0.50
C PRO A 11 18.70 -19.83 0.57
N ALA A 12 19.14 -18.60 0.85
CA ALA A 12 18.30 -17.45 1.22
C ALA A 12 17.36 -16.90 0.11
N ASP A 13 17.18 -17.60 -1.02
CA ASP A 13 16.53 -17.07 -2.23
C ASP A 13 15.31 -17.89 -2.70
N TYR A 14 14.88 -18.91 -1.95
CA TYR A 14 13.75 -19.79 -2.35
C TYR A 14 12.38 -19.38 -1.78
N THR A 15 12.35 -18.51 -0.77
CA THR A 15 11.12 -18.09 -0.07
C THR A 15 10.16 -17.29 -0.96
N GLY A 16 10.68 -16.48 -1.89
CA GLY A 16 9.87 -15.71 -2.84
C GLY A 16 9.11 -16.59 -3.81
N ALA A 17 9.79 -17.53 -4.48
CA ALA A 17 9.18 -18.43 -5.47
C ALA A 17 8.15 -19.39 -4.85
N LEU A 18 8.40 -19.87 -3.62
CA LEU A 18 7.48 -20.75 -2.89
C LEU A 18 6.22 -20.01 -2.43
N SER A 19 6.34 -18.73 -2.04
CA SER A 19 5.21 -17.90 -1.58
C SER A 19 4.19 -17.60 -2.69
N GLU A 20 4.62 -17.55 -3.95
CA GLU A 20 3.74 -17.29 -5.11
C GLU A 20 3.10 -18.57 -5.67
N LEU A 21 3.79 -19.71 -5.59
CA LEU A 21 3.36 -20.98 -6.21
C LEU A 21 2.30 -21.72 -5.38
N LEU A 22 2.40 -21.70 -4.05
CA LEU A 22 1.49 -22.43 -3.16
C LEU A 22 0.02 -21.95 -3.31
N PRO A 23 -0.30 -20.64 -3.34
CA PRO A 23 -1.67 -20.17 -3.56
C PRO A 23 -2.23 -20.62 -4.92
N GLN A 24 -1.41 -20.61 -5.99
CA GLN A 24 -1.82 -21.02 -7.34
C GLN A 24 -2.13 -22.52 -7.40
N LEU A 25 -1.36 -23.34 -6.69
CA LEU A 25 -1.60 -24.78 -6.60
C LEU A 25 -2.84 -25.11 -5.77
N ILE A 26 -3.08 -24.38 -4.67
CA ILE A 26 -4.29 -24.52 -3.85
C ILE A 26 -5.54 -24.17 -4.67
N GLU A 27 -5.49 -23.10 -5.46
CA GLU A 27 -6.59 -22.72 -6.36
C GLU A 27 -6.85 -23.79 -7.44
N LYS A 28 -5.79 -24.40 -7.99
CA LYS A 28 -5.89 -25.35 -9.10
C LYS A 28 -6.27 -26.77 -8.70
N TYR A 29 -5.71 -27.28 -7.60
CA TYR A 29 -5.83 -28.68 -7.19
C TYR A 29 -6.65 -28.85 -5.90
N GLY A 30 -6.93 -27.77 -5.18
CA GLY A 30 -7.62 -27.78 -3.90
C GLY A 30 -6.68 -28.05 -2.71
N ARG A 31 -6.93 -27.36 -1.59
CA ARG A 31 -6.09 -27.40 -0.38
C ARG A 31 -5.79 -28.82 0.13
N ALA A 32 -6.81 -29.69 0.14
CA ALA A 32 -6.66 -31.06 0.64
C ALA A 32 -5.73 -31.91 -0.22
N ALA A 33 -5.84 -31.83 -1.55
CA ALA A 33 -5.00 -32.59 -2.47
C ALA A 33 -3.54 -32.09 -2.47
N VAL A 34 -3.37 -30.77 -2.35
CA VAL A 34 -2.03 -30.16 -2.21
C VAL A 34 -1.36 -30.62 -0.91
N ALA A 35 -2.08 -30.59 0.21
CA ALA A 35 -1.56 -31.04 1.50
C ALA A 35 -1.18 -32.53 1.50
N GLU A 36 -2.01 -33.40 0.92
CA GLU A 36 -1.73 -34.83 0.80
C GLU A 36 -0.45 -35.10 0.00
N GLN A 37 -0.26 -34.39 -1.11
CA GLN A 37 0.92 -34.52 -1.96
C GLN A 37 2.18 -33.96 -1.28
N MET A 38 2.07 -32.89 -0.50
CA MET A 38 3.15 -32.35 0.32
C MET A 38 3.58 -33.33 1.42
N ASN A 39 2.63 -33.89 2.16
CA ASN A 39 2.89 -34.88 3.22
C ASN A 39 3.54 -36.14 2.64
N THR A 40 2.98 -36.68 1.55
CA THR A 40 3.55 -37.85 0.87
C THR A 40 4.97 -37.61 0.37
N CYS A 41 5.25 -36.40 -0.12
CA CYS A 41 6.60 -36.02 -0.54
C CYS A 41 7.58 -35.94 0.63
N SER A 42 7.13 -35.36 1.76
CA SER A 42 7.92 -35.22 2.98
C SER A 42 8.28 -36.59 3.57
N ASP A 43 7.30 -37.49 3.70
CA ASP A 43 7.52 -38.84 4.24
C ASP A 43 8.52 -39.65 3.42
N ARG A 44 8.39 -39.60 2.07
CA ARG A 44 9.29 -40.30 1.15
C ARG A 44 10.71 -39.72 1.22
N LEU A 45 10.84 -38.40 1.32
CA LEU A 45 12.15 -37.75 1.42
C LEU A 45 12.81 -38.00 2.77
N ALA A 46 12.04 -37.98 3.87
CA ALA A 46 12.52 -38.32 5.21
C ALA A 46 13.06 -39.76 5.26
N ARG A 47 12.39 -40.70 4.58
CA ARG A 47 12.88 -42.08 4.43
C ARG A 47 14.22 -42.14 3.68
N VAL A 48 14.38 -41.38 2.60
CA VAL A 48 15.65 -41.29 1.85
C VAL A 48 16.76 -40.72 2.74
N GLN A 49 16.46 -39.67 3.52
CA GLN A 49 17.42 -39.06 4.44
C GLN A 49 17.85 -40.04 5.53
N ALA A 50 16.92 -40.76 6.16
CA ALA A 50 17.21 -41.76 7.18
C ALA A 50 18.07 -42.93 6.65
N CYS A 51 17.80 -43.40 5.42
CA CYS A 51 18.63 -44.43 4.78
C CYS A 51 20.04 -43.90 4.45
N ASN A 52 20.17 -42.64 4.00
CA ASN A 52 21.46 -42.02 3.73
C ASN A 52 22.29 -41.82 5.00
N GLU A 53 21.67 -41.45 6.12
CA GLU A 53 22.33 -41.33 7.42
C GLU A 53 22.90 -42.68 7.89
N ARG A 54 22.15 -43.77 7.72
CA ARG A 54 22.65 -45.14 8.00
C ARG A 54 23.82 -45.55 7.10
N LEU A 55 23.79 -45.22 5.81
CA LEU A 55 24.87 -45.54 4.88
C LEU A 55 26.18 -44.80 5.21
N THR A 56 26.08 -43.63 5.84
CA THR A 56 27.20 -42.75 6.18
C THR A 56 27.73 -42.94 7.60
N ASP A 57 27.19 -43.90 8.36
CA ASP A 57 27.66 -44.24 9.70
C ASP A 57 29.01 -44.99 9.63
N PRO A 58 30.10 -44.41 10.17
CA PRO A 58 31.43 -45.01 10.12
C PRO A 58 31.60 -46.24 11.04
N SER A 59 30.59 -46.63 11.82
CA SER A 59 30.64 -47.75 12.77
C SER A 59 30.01 -49.06 12.26
N ALA A 60 29.42 -49.07 11.07
CA ALA A 60 28.71 -50.22 10.51
C ALA A 60 29.63 -51.30 9.90
N ALA A 61 29.25 -52.57 10.01
CA ALA A 61 29.98 -53.70 9.43
C ALA A 61 29.86 -53.73 7.88
N ALA A 62 30.81 -54.37 7.18
CA ALA A 62 30.85 -54.36 5.70
C ALA A 62 29.63 -55.02 5.03
N ASP A 63 29.02 -56.03 5.67
CA ASP A 63 27.80 -56.67 5.18
C ASP A 63 26.56 -55.76 5.36
N ASP A 64 26.53 -54.97 6.43
CA ASP A 64 25.50 -53.96 6.74
C ASP A 64 25.49 -52.81 5.72
N GLN A 65 26.66 -52.45 5.18
CA GLN A 65 26.78 -51.38 4.17
C GLN A 65 26.16 -51.78 2.82
N THR A 66 26.19 -53.06 2.47
CA THR A 66 25.61 -53.55 1.21
C THR A 66 24.08 -53.56 1.28
N GLU A 67 23.51 -53.93 2.42
CA GLU A 67 22.07 -53.87 2.68
C GLU A 67 21.58 -52.42 2.77
N ALA A 68 22.31 -51.54 3.48
CA ALA A 68 22.03 -50.11 3.55
C ALA A 68 22.07 -49.44 2.15
N LEU A 69 22.99 -49.84 1.28
CA LEU A 69 23.06 -49.32 -0.10
C LEU A 69 21.83 -49.73 -0.92
N GLN A 70 21.35 -50.97 -0.76
CA GLN A 70 20.13 -51.43 -1.45
C GLN A 70 18.89 -50.68 -0.94
N GLU A 71 18.80 -50.42 0.36
CA GLU A 71 17.72 -49.63 0.95
C GLU A 71 17.71 -48.18 0.44
N VAL A 72 18.89 -47.54 0.34
CA VAL A 72 19.03 -46.19 -0.22
C VAL A 72 18.58 -46.14 -1.67
N VAL A 73 19.00 -47.11 -2.50
CA VAL A 73 18.61 -47.17 -3.92
C VAL A 73 17.11 -47.38 -4.05
N ALA A 74 16.51 -48.24 -3.24
CA ALA A 74 15.08 -48.49 -3.24
C ALA A 74 14.27 -47.25 -2.80
N ALA A 75 14.67 -46.59 -1.71
CA ALA A 75 14.01 -45.40 -1.21
C ALA A 75 14.14 -44.21 -2.19
N THR A 76 15.31 -44.04 -2.80
CA THR A 76 15.56 -42.99 -3.78
C THR A 76 14.75 -43.22 -5.06
N SER A 77 14.67 -44.47 -5.53
CA SER A 77 13.85 -44.86 -6.67
C SER A 77 12.36 -44.58 -6.43
N ASP A 78 11.85 -44.95 -5.25
CA ASP A 78 10.46 -44.73 -4.85
C ASP A 78 10.11 -43.22 -4.74
N TYR A 79 11.05 -42.39 -4.28
CA TYR A 79 10.90 -40.94 -4.25
C TYR A 79 10.82 -40.32 -5.65
N TYR A 80 11.74 -40.68 -6.55
CA TYR A 80 11.72 -40.13 -7.92
C TYR A 80 10.58 -40.69 -8.77
N ALA A 81 10.13 -41.92 -8.53
CA ALA A 81 8.95 -42.48 -9.17
C ALA A 81 7.67 -41.72 -8.78
N PHE A 82 7.54 -41.34 -7.51
CA PHE A 82 6.45 -40.47 -7.04
C PHE A 82 6.50 -39.10 -7.73
N LEU A 83 7.67 -38.44 -7.73
CA LEU A 83 7.82 -37.14 -8.40
C LEU A 83 7.50 -37.20 -9.90
N ALA A 84 7.87 -38.29 -10.58
CA ALA A 84 7.58 -38.48 -12.00
C ALA A 84 6.06 -38.59 -12.30
N GLY A 85 5.26 -39.07 -11.36
CA GLY A 85 3.81 -39.18 -11.47
C GLY A 85 3.03 -37.89 -11.24
N LEU A 86 3.70 -36.82 -10.77
CA LEU A 86 3.06 -35.54 -10.48
C LEU A 86 3.02 -34.60 -11.69
N ALA A 87 2.01 -33.73 -11.70
CA ALA A 87 1.92 -32.62 -12.64
C ALA A 87 3.17 -31.71 -12.52
N GLU A 88 3.61 -31.14 -13.64
CA GLU A 88 4.90 -30.43 -13.71
C GLU A 88 5.02 -29.26 -12.74
N ASP A 89 3.94 -28.52 -12.52
CA ASP A 89 3.86 -27.40 -11.59
C ASP A 89 3.96 -27.85 -10.13
N MET A 90 3.22 -28.89 -9.75
CA MET A 90 3.31 -29.50 -8.42
C MET A 90 4.69 -30.11 -8.15
N ARG A 91 5.25 -30.83 -9.14
CA ARG A 91 6.59 -31.40 -9.05
C ARG A 91 7.66 -30.32 -8.83
N ARG A 92 7.60 -29.22 -9.60
CA ARG A 92 8.53 -28.09 -9.43
C ARG A 92 8.41 -27.48 -8.04
N PHE A 93 7.20 -27.28 -7.54
CA PHE A 93 6.97 -26.77 -6.18
C PHE A 93 7.54 -27.69 -5.10
N LEU A 94 7.29 -28.99 -5.16
CA LEU A 94 7.79 -29.94 -4.16
C LEU A 94 9.32 -30.10 -4.19
N ILE A 95 9.94 -30.02 -5.37
CA ILE A 95 11.41 -30.00 -5.51
C ILE A 95 12.00 -28.72 -4.88
N LEU A 96 11.33 -27.57 -5.08
CA LEU A 96 11.75 -26.29 -4.50
C LEU A 96 11.59 -26.24 -2.98
N MET A 97 10.58 -26.94 -2.43
CA MET A 97 10.33 -27.00 -0.99
C MET A 97 11.49 -27.66 -0.22
N GLY A 98 12.25 -28.57 -0.83
CA GLY A 98 13.54 -28.99 -0.28
C GLY A 98 13.49 -29.72 1.08
N GLY A 99 12.45 -30.51 1.33
CA GLY A 99 12.33 -31.32 2.56
C GLY A 99 11.90 -30.52 3.77
N VAL A 100 10.61 -30.17 3.76
CA VAL A 100 9.90 -29.47 4.83
C VAL A 100 9.14 -30.51 5.65
N THR A 101 9.23 -30.42 6.97
CA THR A 101 8.61 -31.38 7.91
C THR A 101 7.08 -31.22 7.95
N GLY A 102 6.34 -32.27 8.36
CA GLY A 102 4.87 -32.22 8.47
C GLY A 102 4.35 -31.03 9.30
N ASP A 103 5.04 -30.68 10.38
CA ASP A 103 4.69 -29.54 11.24
C ASP A 103 4.89 -28.18 10.54
N GLU A 104 5.88 -28.07 9.65
CA GLU A 104 6.13 -26.88 8.84
C GLU A 104 5.13 -26.77 7.67
N ILE A 105 4.61 -27.89 7.18
CA ILE A 105 3.56 -27.96 6.15
C ILE A 105 2.24 -27.41 6.72
N ASP A 106 1.85 -27.79 7.94
CA ASP A 106 0.68 -27.23 8.61
C ASP A 106 0.83 -25.72 8.86
N GLY A 107 2.03 -25.26 9.23
CA GLY A 107 2.36 -23.83 9.38
C GLY A 107 2.27 -23.02 8.07
N LEU A 108 2.63 -23.63 6.94
CA LEU A 108 2.51 -23.03 5.60
C LEU A 108 1.07 -23.02 5.10
N LEU A 109 0.31 -24.06 5.42
CA LEU A 109 -1.11 -24.16 5.09
C LEU A 109 -1.97 -23.28 6.01
N SER A 110 -1.48 -22.88 7.20
CA SER A 110 -2.14 -21.94 8.10
C SER A 110 -1.85 -20.47 7.79
N ILE A 111 -1.15 -20.15 6.70
CA ILE A 111 -0.98 -18.76 6.25
C ILE A 111 -2.29 -18.28 5.59
N GLU A 112 -3.34 -18.19 6.40
CA GLU A 112 -4.34 -17.15 6.26
C GLU A 112 -3.83 -15.97 7.11
N PRO A 113 -3.77 -14.74 6.59
CA PRO A 113 -3.44 -13.60 7.41
C PRO A 113 -4.64 -13.34 8.32
N GLU A 114 -4.71 -14.00 9.47
CA GLU A 114 -5.55 -13.54 10.56
C GLU A 114 -4.88 -12.30 11.17
N VAL A 115 -5.08 -11.17 10.47
CA VAL A 115 -4.71 -9.82 10.92
C VAL A 115 -5.23 -9.54 12.34
N GLY A 116 -6.24 -10.28 12.82
CA GLY A 116 -6.84 -10.16 14.15
C GLY A 116 -5.93 -10.56 15.32
N GLU A 117 -5.17 -11.65 15.23
CA GLU A 117 -4.36 -12.13 16.37
C GLU A 117 -3.08 -11.33 16.57
N GLU A 118 -2.39 -10.92 15.49
CA GLU A 118 -1.21 -10.06 15.57
C GLU A 118 -1.54 -8.66 16.11
N ILE A 119 -2.74 -8.15 15.82
CA ILE A 119 -3.26 -6.90 16.39
C ILE A 119 -3.48 -7.02 17.91
N SER A 120 -4.03 -8.14 18.39
CA SER A 120 -4.32 -8.35 19.81
C SER A 120 -3.07 -8.39 20.69
N LEU A 121 -1.98 -9.01 20.21
CA LEU A 121 -0.73 -9.12 20.98
C LEU A 121 0.03 -7.78 21.05
N LEU A 122 0.05 -6.99 19.97
CA LEU A 122 0.63 -5.64 19.98
C LEU A 122 -0.18 -4.68 20.85
N ALA A 123 -1.51 -4.81 20.89
CA ALA A 123 -2.39 -3.98 21.72
C ALA A 123 -2.15 -4.13 23.23
N SER A 124 -1.45 -5.18 23.69
CA SER A 124 -1.10 -5.36 25.10
C SER A 124 0.07 -4.50 25.58
N VAL A 125 0.90 -3.98 24.65
CA VAL A 125 2.11 -3.18 24.95
C VAL A 125 2.11 -1.82 24.24
N ALA A 126 1.30 -1.67 23.19
CA ALA A 126 1.13 -0.46 22.40
C ALA A 126 -0.25 0.18 22.66
N PRO A 127 -0.49 1.46 22.27
CA PRO A 127 -1.78 2.12 22.44
C PRO A 127 -2.90 1.25 21.86
N ALA A 128 -4.00 1.06 22.59
CA ALA A 128 -5.10 0.17 22.24
C ALA A 128 -5.44 0.26 20.74
N ILE A 129 -5.21 -0.83 20.01
CA ILE A 129 -5.47 -0.87 18.57
C ILE A 129 -6.99 -0.96 18.38
N GLN A 130 -7.62 0.17 18.12
CA GLN A 130 -8.88 0.16 17.41
C GLN A 130 -8.57 -0.17 15.95
N ALA A 131 -9.11 -1.27 15.44
CA ALA A 131 -8.89 -1.74 14.08
C ALA A 131 -10.16 -1.50 13.24
N ILE A 132 -10.64 -0.26 13.21
CA ILE A 132 -11.81 0.12 12.42
C ILE A 132 -11.35 0.30 10.97
N ARG A 133 -11.79 -0.57 10.06
CA ARG A 133 -11.48 -0.41 8.64
C ARG A 133 -12.23 0.81 8.08
N PRO A 134 -11.54 1.77 7.43
CA PRO A 134 -12.21 2.92 6.83
C PRO A 134 -13.19 2.48 5.75
N LYS A 135 -14.45 2.91 5.86
CA LYS A 135 -15.45 2.71 4.80
C LYS A 135 -15.39 3.80 3.73
N ASN A 136 -14.84 4.94 4.11
CA ASN A 136 -14.74 6.12 3.28
C ASN A 136 -13.28 6.53 3.13
N TYR A 137 -12.94 7.01 1.94
CA TYR A 137 -11.66 7.63 1.64
C TYR A 137 -11.82 9.15 1.69
N VAL A 138 -11.04 9.78 2.56
CA VAL A 138 -11.07 11.20 2.87
C VAL A 138 -9.97 11.91 2.10
N MET A 139 -10.33 12.95 1.36
CA MET A 139 -9.40 13.70 0.52
C MET A 139 -9.58 15.20 0.76
N PRO A 140 -8.55 15.88 1.28
CA PRO A 140 -8.48 17.33 1.21
C PRO A 140 -8.40 17.78 -0.27
N ILE A 141 -9.29 18.69 -0.65
CA ILE A 141 -9.38 19.25 -2.01
C ILE A 141 -8.97 20.72 -2.05
N ASP A 142 -8.30 21.18 -1.00
CA ASP A 142 -7.83 22.54 -0.86
C ASP A 142 -6.62 22.85 -1.80
N PRO A 143 -6.31 24.13 -2.04
CA PRO A 143 -5.22 24.52 -2.95
C PRO A 143 -3.82 24.09 -2.51
N ILE A 144 -3.57 23.92 -1.21
CA ILE A 144 -2.26 23.57 -0.66
C ILE A 144 -2.02 22.08 -0.89
N THR A 145 -2.94 21.22 -0.45
CA THR A 145 -2.84 19.76 -0.62
C THR A 145 -2.82 19.37 -2.10
N ASN A 146 -3.53 20.11 -2.97
CA ASN A 146 -3.48 19.88 -4.41
C ASN A 146 -2.15 20.22 -5.08
N LYS A 147 -1.31 21.04 -4.44
CA LYS A 147 0.02 21.40 -4.92
C LYS A 147 1.14 20.72 -4.14
N LEU A 148 0.84 19.73 -3.28
CA LEU A 148 1.81 19.08 -2.40
C LEU A 148 3.11 18.68 -3.12
N ALA A 149 3.01 18.02 -4.28
CA ALA A 149 4.17 17.56 -5.04
C ALA A 149 5.02 18.68 -5.68
N GLN A 150 4.48 19.90 -5.73
CA GLN A 150 5.15 21.10 -6.26
C GLN A 150 5.72 21.98 -5.15
N LEU A 151 5.44 21.66 -3.88
CA LEU A 151 5.91 22.43 -2.76
C LEU A 151 7.43 22.29 -2.62
N ARG A 152 8.07 23.43 -2.37
CA ARG A 152 9.48 23.58 -2.03
C ARG A 152 9.61 24.02 -0.57
N GLU A 153 10.78 24.48 -0.18
CA GLU A 153 11.05 25.00 1.17
C GLU A 153 10.14 26.18 1.52
N PHE A 154 10.00 27.16 0.62
CA PHE A 154 9.07 28.28 0.77
C PHE A 154 8.16 28.40 -0.46
N ASN A 155 6.87 28.62 -0.22
CA ASN A 155 5.86 28.70 -1.28
C ASN A 155 4.81 29.77 -0.94
N GLU A 156 4.44 30.56 -1.94
CA GLU A 156 3.26 31.42 -1.88
C GLU A 156 2.15 30.80 -2.74
N ILE A 157 1.09 30.33 -2.08
CA ILE A 157 0.00 29.63 -2.73
C ILE A 157 -1.19 30.55 -2.83
N THR A 158 -1.60 30.88 -4.05
CA THR A 158 -2.90 31.52 -4.27
C THR A 158 -4.03 30.57 -3.86
N VAL A 159 -4.76 30.95 -2.81
CA VAL A 159 -5.90 30.20 -2.27
C VAL A 159 -7.24 30.73 -2.74
N ALA A 160 -7.31 32.01 -3.10
CA ALA A 160 -8.49 32.59 -3.72
C ALA A 160 -8.16 33.79 -4.62
N ARG A 161 -9.00 33.98 -5.63
CA ARG A 161 -9.05 35.19 -6.44
C ARG A 161 -10.44 35.80 -6.33
N ARG A 162 -10.52 36.99 -5.73
CA ARG A 162 -11.68 37.88 -5.81
C ARG A 162 -11.39 38.93 -6.88
N ARG A 163 -12.43 39.60 -7.41
CA ARG A 163 -12.35 40.49 -8.60
C ARG A 163 -11.07 41.36 -8.66
N ASN A 164 -10.65 41.95 -7.53
CA ASN A 164 -9.47 42.83 -7.45
C ASN A 164 -8.43 42.40 -6.39
N LEU A 165 -8.57 41.20 -5.79
CA LEU A 165 -7.69 40.75 -4.71
C LEU A 165 -7.31 39.28 -4.91
N THR A 166 -6.01 39.01 -4.96
CA THR A 166 -5.47 37.66 -4.91
C THR A 166 -5.01 37.40 -3.48
N ILE A 167 -5.62 36.42 -2.82
CA ILE A 167 -5.28 36.03 -1.46
C ILE A 167 -4.30 34.89 -1.56
N GLN A 168 -3.15 35.05 -0.91
CA GLN A 168 -2.06 34.10 -0.92
C GLN A 168 -1.74 33.65 0.50
N THR A 169 -1.36 32.40 0.63
CA THR A 169 -1.02 31.73 1.89
C THR A 169 0.41 31.28 1.77
N ALA A 170 1.26 31.69 2.71
CA ALA A 170 2.64 31.24 2.76
C ALA A 170 2.69 29.84 3.38
N VAL A 171 3.40 28.93 2.70
CA VAL A 171 3.58 27.55 3.14
C VAL A 171 5.05 27.22 3.12
N THR A 172 5.58 26.90 4.29
CA THR A 172 6.97 26.51 4.48
C THR A 172 7.03 25.02 4.78
N ILE A 173 7.90 24.29 4.09
CA ILE A 173 8.24 22.90 4.41
C ILE A 173 9.69 22.86 4.82
N ASP A 174 9.98 22.39 6.03
CA ASP A 174 11.35 22.18 6.48
C ASP A 174 11.66 20.70 6.64
N CYS A 175 12.91 20.37 6.27
CA CYS A 175 13.47 19.05 6.33
C CYS A 175 14.70 19.10 7.26
N PRO A 176 14.82 18.19 8.24
CA PRO A 176 15.98 18.19 9.13
C PRO A 176 17.31 18.16 8.38
N GLU A 177 18.32 18.91 8.84
CA GLU A 177 19.61 19.05 8.14
C GLU A 177 20.29 17.72 7.80
N HIS A 178 20.21 16.74 8.71
CA HIS A 178 20.77 15.40 8.49
C HIS A 178 20.08 14.60 7.37
N MET A 179 18.87 15.00 6.95
CA MET A 179 18.14 14.44 5.80
C MET A 179 18.38 15.25 4.51
N LYS A 180 18.87 16.50 4.60
CA LYS A 180 19.18 17.35 3.44
C LYS A 180 20.41 16.87 2.65
N ILE A 181 21.21 15.95 3.21
CA ILE A 181 22.47 15.44 2.62
C ILE A 181 22.21 14.63 1.33
N ASP A 182 21.05 13.98 1.20
CA ASP A 182 20.71 13.16 0.02
C ASP A 182 20.12 13.94 -1.17
N GLY A 183 20.13 15.27 -1.12
CA GLY A 183 20.13 16.13 -2.31
C GLY A 183 18.99 15.90 -3.33
N ASN A 184 17.74 15.80 -2.89
CA ASN A 184 16.50 16.19 -3.61
C ASN A 184 15.30 15.55 -2.89
N PHE A 185 15.01 16.00 -1.68
CA PHE A 185 13.75 15.63 -1.05
C PHE A 185 12.60 16.40 -1.73
N GLN A 186 11.79 15.69 -2.51
CA GLN A 186 10.58 16.25 -3.12
C GLN A 186 9.39 15.33 -2.85
N LEU A 187 8.31 15.91 -2.32
CA LEU A 187 7.05 15.21 -2.16
C LEU A 187 6.45 14.85 -3.52
N THR A 188 5.71 13.75 -3.56
CA THR A 188 5.05 13.22 -4.74
C THR A 188 3.55 13.09 -4.50
N ASN A 189 2.77 12.90 -5.55
CA ASN A 189 1.33 12.62 -5.38
C ASN A 189 1.06 11.21 -4.82
N TYR A 190 2.07 10.34 -4.79
CA TYR A 190 2.00 9.11 -4.02
C TYR A 190 2.04 9.40 -2.51
N ASP A 191 2.88 10.35 -2.06
CA ASP A 191 2.90 10.84 -0.67
C ASP A 191 1.56 11.47 -0.28
N LYS A 192 0.94 12.24 -1.18
CA LYS A 192 -0.44 12.74 -1.01
C LYS A 192 -1.44 11.60 -0.76
N SER A 193 -1.32 10.49 -1.51
CA SER A 193 -2.21 9.34 -1.33
C SER A 193 -1.99 8.64 0.02
N ILE A 194 -0.75 8.60 0.51
CA ILE A 194 -0.44 8.11 1.85
C ILE A 194 -1.08 9.01 2.92
N ILE A 195 -0.91 10.33 2.81
CA ILE A 195 -1.51 11.30 3.74
C ILE A 195 -3.03 11.14 3.78
N ASN A 196 -3.69 11.03 2.63
CA ASN A 196 -5.13 10.79 2.54
C ASN A 196 -5.53 9.46 3.21
N GLY A 197 -4.72 8.40 3.05
CA GLY A 197 -4.93 7.12 3.72
C GLY A 197 -4.85 7.23 5.25
N VAL A 198 -3.83 7.92 5.77
CA VAL A 198 -3.67 8.18 7.22
C VAL A 198 -4.83 9.01 7.75
N VAL A 199 -5.24 10.05 7.03
CA VAL A 199 -6.40 10.88 7.40
C VAL A 199 -7.69 10.06 7.37
N SER A 200 -7.88 9.17 6.40
CA SER A 200 -9.05 8.29 6.33
C SER A 200 -9.12 7.34 7.54
N ILE A 201 -7.97 6.84 7.98
CA ILE A 201 -7.83 6.03 9.21
C ILE A 201 -8.20 6.86 10.44
N LEU A 202 -7.69 8.09 10.55
CA LEU A 202 -8.00 9.00 11.65
C LEU A 202 -9.51 9.31 11.72
N GLU A 203 -10.13 9.69 10.59
CA GLU A 203 -11.57 10.01 10.55
C GLU A 203 -12.46 8.81 10.82
N SER A 204 -11.97 7.58 10.62
CA SER A 204 -12.70 6.37 10.99
C SER A 204 -12.63 6.05 12.50
N GLY A 205 -11.89 6.85 13.28
CA GLY A 205 -11.81 6.74 14.74
C GLY A 205 -10.56 6.04 15.26
N ASN A 206 -9.64 5.60 14.39
CA ASN A 206 -8.42 4.95 14.84
C ASN A 206 -7.36 5.98 15.22
N SER A 207 -6.74 5.79 16.38
CA SER A 207 -5.57 6.56 16.82
C SER A 207 -4.24 5.91 16.43
N SER A 208 -4.27 4.69 15.89
CA SER A 208 -3.08 3.93 15.52
C SER A 208 -3.35 3.01 14.34
N PHE A 209 -2.31 2.64 13.59
CA PHE A 209 -2.43 1.77 12.42
C PHE A 209 -1.13 1.01 12.12
N THR A 210 -1.28 -0.07 11.36
CA THR A 210 -0.18 -0.81 10.74
C THR A 210 -0.08 -0.48 9.25
N VAL A 211 1.06 -0.76 8.62
CA VAL A 211 1.24 -0.51 7.18
C VAL A 211 0.21 -1.26 6.31
N PRO A 212 -0.19 -2.51 6.62
CA PRO A 212 -1.29 -3.16 5.90
C PRO A 212 -2.64 -2.44 6.03
N MET A 213 -2.95 -1.87 7.22
CA MET A 213 -4.17 -1.06 7.39
C MET A 213 -4.13 0.21 6.54
N LEU A 214 -2.98 0.87 6.46
CA LEU A 214 -2.79 2.03 5.59
C LEU A 214 -2.93 1.65 4.12
N TYR A 215 -2.32 0.55 3.70
CA TYR A 215 -2.45 0.05 2.33
C TYR A 215 -3.92 -0.27 1.98
N HIS A 216 -4.67 -0.86 2.91
CA HIS A 216 -6.12 -1.02 2.76
C HIS A 216 -6.82 0.33 2.57
N ALA A 217 -6.54 1.33 3.41
CA ALA A 217 -7.12 2.66 3.32
C ALA A 217 -6.84 3.34 1.96
N MET A 218 -5.65 3.11 1.38
CA MET A 218 -5.22 3.68 0.10
C MET A 218 -5.75 2.95 -1.14
N THR A 219 -6.24 1.71 -1.00
CA THR A 219 -6.56 0.84 -2.15
C THR A 219 -7.94 0.19 -2.09
N GLY A 220 -8.58 0.19 -0.93
CA GLY A 220 -9.82 -0.52 -0.65
C GLY A 220 -9.71 -2.05 -0.62
N LYS A 221 -8.53 -2.66 -0.86
CA LYS A 221 -8.41 -4.13 -0.92
C LYS A 221 -8.56 -4.78 0.45
N GLU A 222 -9.48 -5.72 0.60
CA GLU A 222 -9.89 -6.22 1.92
C GLU A 222 -8.94 -7.21 2.60
N ASN A 223 -7.95 -7.76 1.90
CA ASN A 223 -6.81 -8.53 2.47
C ASN A 223 -5.72 -8.62 1.38
N PRO A 224 -4.92 -7.57 1.19
CA PRO A 224 -3.95 -7.57 0.11
C PRO A 224 -2.69 -8.32 0.51
N THR A 225 -2.27 -9.28 -0.32
CA THR A 225 -0.86 -9.66 -0.38
C THR A 225 -0.12 -8.45 -0.91
N VAL A 226 0.58 -7.74 -0.03
CA VAL A 226 1.38 -6.58 -0.42
C VAL A 226 2.78 -7.07 -0.72
N ASP A 227 3.30 -6.68 -1.88
CA ASP A 227 4.71 -6.88 -2.21
C ASP A 227 5.61 -6.24 -1.14
N ASP A 228 6.64 -6.96 -0.69
CA ASP A 228 7.55 -6.51 0.36
C ASP A 228 8.25 -5.20 -0.01
N GLY A 229 8.60 -5.03 -1.30
CA GLY A 229 9.20 -3.80 -1.80
C GLY A 229 8.26 -2.60 -1.64
N LEU A 230 6.98 -2.76 -1.95
CA LEU A 230 5.98 -1.71 -1.75
C LEU A 230 5.74 -1.41 -0.27
N MET A 231 5.78 -2.43 0.61
CA MET A 231 5.67 -2.23 2.05
C MET A 231 6.83 -1.40 2.60
N GLU A 232 8.07 -1.71 2.20
CA GLU A 232 9.24 -0.94 2.58
C GLU A 232 9.22 0.49 2.01
N GLU A 233 8.72 0.68 0.79
CA GLU A 233 8.54 2.03 0.22
C GLU A 233 7.56 2.87 1.05
N ILE A 234 6.42 2.30 1.45
CA ILE A 234 5.44 3.00 2.30
C ILE A 234 6.05 3.34 3.66
N LYS A 235 6.78 2.40 4.29
CA LYS A 235 7.49 2.64 5.55
C LYS A 235 8.50 3.77 5.44
N ALA A 236 9.33 3.77 4.40
CA ALA A 236 10.33 4.81 4.17
C ALA A 236 9.67 6.19 4.00
N LYS A 237 8.55 6.25 3.27
CA LYS A 237 7.76 7.48 3.09
C LYS A 237 7.10 7.97 4.38
N LEU A 238 6.52 7.08 5.18
CA LEU A 238 6.01 7.42 6.51
C LEU A 238 7.11 7.94 7.43
N ASP A 239 8.26 7.27 7.45
CA ASP A 239 9.40 7.65 8.28
C ASP A 239 10.03 8.98 7.85
N THR A 240 9.89 9.33 6.57
CA THR A 240 10.27 10.63 6.04
C THR A 240 9.26 11.69 6.44
N MET A 241 7.97 11.49 6.12
CA MET A 241 6.91 12.46 6.38
C MET A 241 6.68 12.75 7.86
N ARG A 242 6.99 11.80 8.76
CA ARG A 242 6.91 12.04 10.21
C ARG A 242 8.01 12.94 10.77
N ARG A 243 9.07 13.20 10.00
CA ARG A 243 10.21 14.06 10.39
C ARG A 243 10.18 15.42 9.73
N LEU A 244 9.40 15.59 8.66
CA LEU A 244 9.20 16.87 8.01
C LEU A 244 8.27 17.74 8.84
N SER A 245 8.54 19.03 8.88
CA SER A 245 7.61 20.02 9.42
C SER A 245 6.97 20.82 8.28
N ILE A 246 5.75 21.28 8.54
CA ILE A 246 5.02 22.19 7.67
C ILE A 246 4.46 23.34 8.51
N ASN A 247 4.58 24.54 7.97
CA ASN A 247 4.02 25.76 8.51
C ASN A 247 3.10 26.38 7.45
N ILE A 248 1.85 26.65 7.82
CA ILE A 248 0.83 27.28 6.98
C ILE A 248 0.41 28.59 7.65
N ASP A 249 0.79 29.71 7.05
CA ASP A 249 0.43 31.05 7.53
C ASP A 249 -0.89 31.52 6.91
N LEU A 250 -1.94 31.54 7.74
CA LEU A 250 -3.31 31.87 7.36
C LEU A 250 -3.66 33.34 7.60
N THR A 251 -2.68 34.18 7.95
CA THR A 251 -2.89 35.59 8.30
C THR A 251 -3.70 36.34 7.24
N GLU A 252 -3.34 36.21 5.96
CA GLU A 252 -4.04 36.90 4.86
C GLU A 252 -5.43 36.31 4.59
N GLU A 253 -5.65 35.01 4.86
CA GLU A 253 -6.96 34.38 4.73
C GLU A 253 -7.93 34.83 5.83
N ILE A 254 -7.44 35.04 7.05
CA ILE A 254 -8.24 35.55 8.17
C ILE A 254 -8.62 37.01 7.94
N LYS A 255 -7.67 37.86 7.52
CA LYS A 255 -7.95 39.25 7.13
C LYS A 255 -8.99 39.32 6.02
N ALA A 256 -8.99 38.35 5.11
CA ALA A 256 -9.96 38.25 4.03
C ALA A 256 -11.30 37.57 4.42
N HIS A 257 -11.48 37.22 5.70
CA HIS A 257 -12.64 36.52 6.26
C HIS A 257 -12.97 35.22 5.51
N MET A 258 -11.94 34.45 5.16
CA MET A 258 -12.08 33.19 4.41
C MET A 258 -12.18 31.93 5.29
N ILE A 259 -12.05 32.09 6.60
CA ILE A 259 -12.15 31.02 7.59
C ILE A 259 -13.27 31.43 8.54
N ASP A 260 -14.25 30.54 8.74
CA ASP A 260 -15.38 30.78 9.62
C ASP A 260 -14.86 31.05 11.04
N ARG A 261 -15.15 32.25 11.57
CA ARG A 261 -14.81 32.66 12.93
C ARG A 261 -15.71 31.95 13.97
N ARG A 262 -15.80 30.62 13.94
CA ARG A 262 -16.41 29.81 15.01
C ARG A 262 -15.49 29.69 16.24
N MET A 263 -14.58 30.65 16.42
CA MET A 263 -13.82 30.81 17.64
C MET A 263 -14.66 31.68 18.57
N GLU A 264 -15.55 31.07 19.35
CA GLU A 264 -16.28 31.79 20.40
C GLU A 264 -15.29 32.51 21.32
N GLY A 265 -15.45 33.83 21.47
CA GLY A 265 -14.63 34.65 22.37
C GLY A 265 -13.33 35.21 21.79
N ALA A 266 -13.02 35.00 20.51
CA ALA A 266 -11.84 35.60 19.89
C ALA A 266 -12.11 37.08 19.53
N GLY A 267 -11.39 37.99 20.17
CA GLY A 267 -11.11 39.32 19.61
C GLY A 267 -10.50 39.20 18.20
N GLU A 268 -10.31 40.33 17.52
CA GLU A 268 -9.72 40.36 16.18
C GLU A 268 -8.38 39.60 16.15
N VAL A 269 -8.39 38.38 15.63
CA VAL A 269 -7.17 37.57 15.43
C VAL A 269 -6.43 38.19 14.25
N ASP A 270 -5.32 38.88 14.53
CA ASP A 270 -4.53 39.58 13.51
C ASP A 270 -3.67 38.64 12.65
N SER A 271 -3.24 37.52 13.22
CA SER A 271 -2.45 36.48 12.54
C SER A 271 -2.76 35.10 13.11
N PHE A 272 -2.62 34.07 12.27
CA PHE A 272 -2.83 32.69 12.69
C PHE A 272 -2.00 31.75 11.81
N THR A 273 -1.33 30.81 12.46
CA THR A 273 -0.41 29.89 11.81
C THR A 273 -0.67 28.49 12.31
N ILE A 274 -0.67 27.52 11.39
CA ILE A 274 -0.69 26.09 11.72
C ILE A 274 0.71 25.56 11.49
N GLU A 275 1.37 25.13 12.56
CA GLU A 275 2.72 24.57 12.52
C GLU A 275 2.72 23.17 13.15
N GLY A 276 3.43 22.23 12.53
CA GLY A 276 3.64 20.91 13.10
C GLY A 276 4.37 19.97 12.14
N TYR A 277 4.48 18.71 12.53
CA TYR A 277 4.99 17.67 11.63
C TYR A 277 3.99 17.39 10.51
N LEU A 278 4.48 17.13 9.30
CA LEU A 278 3.64 16.84 8.13
C LEU A 278 2.73 15.64 8.38
N LEU A 279 3.27 14.58 8.99
CA LEU A 279 2.51 13.50 9.59
C LEU A 279 2.91 13.34 11.07
N PRO A 280 2.09 13.82 12.03
CA PRO A 280 2.37 13.68 13.45
C PRO A 280 2.18 12.20 13.89
N LEU A 281 3.27 11.41 13.78
CA LEU A 281 3.27 9.97 14.01
C LEU A 281 4.40 9.53 14.96
N ASN A 282 4.05 8.75 15.98
CA ASN A 282 5.02 7.92 16.70
C ASN A 282 5.17 6.57 16.00
N LYS A 283 6.40 6.05 15.92
CA LYS A 283 6.70 4.71 15.40
C LYS A 283 7.05 3.79 16.56
N TYR A 284 6.35 2.67 16.67
CA TYR A 284 6.61 1.59 17.61
C TYR A 284 7.06 0.36 16.83
N ILE A 285 8.10 -0.30 17.32
CA ILE A 285 8.66 -1.50 16.71
C ILE A 285 8.65 -2.57 17.79
N GLY A 286 7.89 -3.64 17.55
CA GLY A 286 7.80 -4.79 18.45
C GLY A 286 8.25 -6.04 17.72
N VAL A 287 8.72 -7.04 18.47
CA VAL A 287 8.90 -8.40 17.94
C VAL A 287 7.81 -9.26 18.58
N VAL A 288 6.89 -9.75 17.77
CA VAL A 288 5.79 -10.63 18.20
C VAL A 288 6.00 -11.97 17.51
N ASN A 289 6.10 -13.06 18.29
CA ASN A 289 6.33 -14.41 17.78
C ASN A 289 7.54 -14.52 16.83
N GLY A 290 8.63 -13.79 17.13
CA GLY A 290 9.85 -13.76 16.31
C GLY A 290 9.77 -12.88 15.06
N LYS A 291 8.58 -12.35 14.70
CA LYS A 291 8.39 -11.43 13.59
C LYS A 291 8.46 -9.97 14.07
N ARG A 292 9.25 -9.16 13.39
CA ARG A 292 9.30 -7.71 13.61
C ARG A 292 8.04 -7.08 13.05
N SER A 293 7.23 -6.48 13.90
CA SER A 293 6.05 -5.72 13.53
C SER A 293 6.24 -4.24 13.82
N GLU A 294 5.73 -3.40 12.92
CA GLU A 294 5.82 -1.95 13.01
C GLU A 294 4.43 -1.33 13.08
N MET A 295 4.27 -0.40 14.00
CA MET A 295 3.01 0.27 14.27
C MET A 295 3.25 1.78 14.32
N TYR A 296 2.27 2.53 13.80
CA TYR A 296 2.27 3.98 13.81
C TYR A 296 1.10 4.47 14.66
N GLN A 297 1.38 5.35 15.62
CA GLN A 297 0.35 6.04 16.40
C GLN A 297 0.23 7.48 15.90
N ILE A 298 -0.99 7.91 15.63
CA ILE A 298 -1.33 9.28 15.29
C ILE A 298 -1.40 10.08 16.58
N ILE A 299 -0.50 11.05 16.75
CA ILE A 299 -0.43 11.85 18.00
C ILE A 299 -1.27 13.12 17.90
N ASP A 300 -1.53 13.61 16.69
CA ASP A 300 -2.34 14.81 16.44
C ASP A 300 -2.95 14.77 15.02
N THR A 301 -3.83 15.71 14.71
CA THR A 301 -4.39 15.88 13.36
C THR A 301 -3.33 16.50 12.43
N PRO A 302 -3.02 15.90 11.26
CA PRO A 302 -2.05 16.46 10.31
C PRO A 302 -2.39 17.91 9.92
N PRO A 303 -1.42 18.85 9.87
CA PRO A 303 -1.68 20.27 9.58
C PRO A 303 -2.47 20.54 8.30
N LEU A 304 -2.18 19.79 7.23
CA LEU A 304 -2.90 19.88 5.96
C LEU A 304 -4.39 19.52 6.11
N HIS A 305 -4.69 18.53 6.95
CA HIS A 305 -6.07 18.12 7.22
C HIS A 305 -6.79 19.12 8.13
N SER A 306 -6.11 19.65 9.15
CA SER A 306 -6.65 20.72 10.00
C SER A 306 -7.01 21.95 9.17
N TYR A 307 -6.12 22.38 8.28
CA TYR A 307 -6.40 23.48 7.34
C TYR A 307 -7.63 23.17 6.47
N ALA A 308 -7.70 21.99 5.86
CA ALA A 308 -8.83 21.60 5.02
C ALA A 308 -10.16 21.53 5.79
N LYS A 309 -10.15 21.06 7.05
CA LYS A 309 -11.30 21.08 7.96
C LYS A 309 -11.77 22.50 8.23
N MET A 310 -10.86 23.40 8.60
CA MET A 310 -11.19 24.81 8.87
C MET A 310 -11.84 25.51 7.67
N LYS A 311 -11.48 25.09 6.46
CA LYS A 311 -12.00 25.63 5.20
C LYS A 311 -13.26 24.92 4.69
N ASN A 312 -13.69 23.84 5.34
CA ASN A 312 -14.70 22.91 4.81
C ASN A 312 -14.35 22.42 3.39
N GLN A 313 -13.07 22.17 3.13
CA GLN A 313 -12.52 21.74 1.82
C GLN A 313 -12.06 20.28 1.86
N ILE A 314 -12.91 19.42 2.41
CA ILE A 314 -12.71 17.97 2.47
C ILE A 314 -13.82 17.31 1.66
N THR A 315 -13.45 16.42 0.76
CA THR A 315 -14.39 15.48 0.15
C THR A 315 -14.18 14.08 0.71
N THR A 316 -15.25 13.29 0.66
CA THR A 316 -15.29 11.92 1.16
C THR A 316 -16.00 11.05 0.15
N VAL A 317 -15.40 9.93 -0.22
CA VAL A 317 -15.97 8.99 -1.19
C VAL A 317 -15.94 7.57 -0.64
N SER A 318 -16.77 6.66 -1.19
CA SER A 318 -16.69 5.25 -0.80
C SER A 318 -15.32 4.66 -1.14
N ILE A 319 -14.75 3.89 -0.20
CA ILE A 319 -13.46 3.23 -0.40
C ILE A 319 -13.50 2.20 -1.54
N ASP A 320 -14.68 1.68 -1.89
CA ASP A 320 -14.87 0.72 -2.97
C ASP A 320 -14.48 1.28 -4.35
N LEU A 321 -14.47 2.61 -4.50
CA LEU A 321 -14.00 3.24 -5.73
C LEU A 321 -12.50 3.02 -5.96
N LEU A 322 -11.72 2.80 -4.91
CA LEU A 322 -10.29 2.50 -5.00
C LEU A 322 -10.01 1.06 -5.45
N LYS A 323 -11.01 0.16 -5.36
CA LYS A 323 -10.92 -1.27 -5.73
C LYS A 323 -10.85 -1.52 -7.24
N ALA A 324 -10.68 -0.49 -8.07
CA ALA A 324 -10.56 -0.64 -9.52
C ALA A 324 -9.52 -1.71 -9.90
N PRO A 325 -9.80 -2.58 -10.90
CA PRO A 325 -9.06 -3.80 -11.20
C PRO A 325 -7.72 -3.51 -11.87
N LEU A 326 -6.80 -2.97 -11.07
CA LEU A 326 -5.43 -2.63 -11.42
C LEU A 326 -4.50 -3.10 -10.32
N ASN A 327 -3.30 -3.50 -10.70
CA ASN A 327 -2.20 -3.70 -9.75
C ASN A 327 -1.90 -2.35 -9.10
N ASN A 328 -1.88 -2.33 -7.77
CA ASN A 328 -1.62 -1.12 -6.99
C ASN A 328 -0.10 -0.93 -6.90
N ASN A 329 0.36 0.26 -7.30
CA ASN A 329 1.75 0.67 -7.22
C ASN A 329 1.83 2.21 -7.15
N ALA A 330 3.04 2.75 -7.09
CA ALA A 330 3.31 4.19 -7.05
C ALA A 330 2.77 4.99 -8.26
N THR A 331 2.25 4.35 -9.31
CA THR A 331 1.58 5.02 -10.44
C THR A 331 0.05 4.91 -10.36
N THR A 332 -0.48 3.71 -10.09
CA THR A 332 -1.93 3.47 -10.15
C THR A 332 -2.67 3.99 -8.92
N ILE A 333 -2.04 3.98 -7.75
CA ILE A 333 -2.59 4.57 -6.51
C ILE A 333 -2.84 6.07 -6.68
N PRO A 334 -1.83 6.90 -7.04
CA PRO A 334 -2.06 8.33 -7.23
C PRO A 334 -2.99 8.62 -8.41
N LEU A 335 -3.01 7.79 -9.46
CA LEU A 335 -3.97 7.94 -10.56
C LEU A 335 -5.43 7.84 -10.06
N LYS A 336 -5.75 6.83 -9.24
CA LYS A 336 -7.08 6.65 -8.64
C LYS A 336 -7.45 7.87 -7.78
N THR A 337 -6.55 8.27 -6.88
CA THR A 337 -6.73 9.45 -6.00
C THR A 337 -6.97 10.72 -6.81
N TYR A 338 -6.21 10.94 -7.88
CA TYR A 338 -6.34 12.11 -8.76
C TYR A 338 -7.69 12.14 -9.47
N LEU A 339 -8.09 11.04 -10.11
CA LEU A 339 -9.35 10.97 -10.85
C LEU A 339 -10.54 11.22 -9.90
N LEU A 340 -10.52 10.64 -8.70
CA LEU A 340 -11.54 10.89 -7.68
C LEU A 340 -11.58 12.36 -7.28
N SER A 341 -10.43 12.94 -6.92
CA SER A 341 -10.33 14.35 -6.51
C SER A 341 -10.82 15.30 -7.61
N ARG A 342 -10.49 15.02 -8.87
CA ARG A 342 -10.93 15.84 -10.02
C ARG A 342 -12.43 15.72 -10.26
N ILE A 343 -12.99 14.51 -10.19
CA ILE A 343 -14.44 14.29 -10.38
C ILE A 343 -15.24 14.94 -9.25
N GLU A 344 -14.79 14.83 -8.00
CA GLU A 344 -15.43 15.53 -6.87
C GLU A 344 -15.36 17.04 -7.02
N GLY A 345 -14.21 17.56 -7.47
CA GLY A 345 -14.07 18.96 -7.83
C GLY A 345 -15.08 19.40 -8.90
N MET A 346 -15.31 18.57 -9.92
CA MET A 346 -16.27 18.82 -11.01
C MET A 346 -17.73 18.75 -10.56
N LYS A 347 -18.07 17.84 -9.65
CA LYS A 347 -19.43 17.69 -9.10
C LYS A 347 -19.83 18.85 -8.19
N ASN A 348 -18.86 19.51 -7.57
CA ASN A 348 -19.13 20.66 -6.71
C ASN A 348 -19.61 21.87 -7.53
N GLN A 349 -20.91 22.15 -7.49
CA GLN A 349 -21.55 23.27 -8.21
C GLN A 349 -20.99 24.66 -7.84
N HIS A 350 -20.40 24.80 -6.63
CA HIS A 350 -19.75 26.04 -6.20
C HIS A 350 -18.37 26.24 -6.83
N ASN A 351 -17.73 25.14 -7.25
CA ASN A 351 -16.56 25.22 -8.10
C ASN A 351 -17.02 25.55 -9.51
N LYS A 352 -16.66 26.73 -10.01
CA LYS A 352 -16.79 27.08 -11.43
C LYS A 352 -15.79 26.30 -12.30
N LEU A 353 -15.67 25.00 -12.09
CA LEU A 353 -14.98 24.10 -13.01
C LEU A 353 -15.86 23.96 -14.24
N THR A 354 -15.70 24.90 -15.17
CA THR A 354 -16.42 24.96 -16.46
C THR A 354 -16.09 23.81 -17.41
N ARG A 355 -15.25 22.85 -16.98
CA ARG A 355 -14.75 21.77 -17.82
C ARG A 355 -15.04 20.43 -17.14
N ASP A 356 -15.96 19.71 -17.74
CA ASP A 356 -16.19 18.27 -17.59
C ASP A 356 -15.05 17.41 -18.14
N LYS A 357 -13.92 18.03 -18.53
CA LYS A 357 -12.77 17.41 -19.21
C LYS A 357 -11.56 17.32 -18.28
N ILE A 358 -11.02 16.12 -18.11
CA ILE A 358 -9.70 15.85 -17.52
C ILE A 358 -8.70 15.70 -18.66
N LEU A 359 -7.67 16.54 -18.68
CA LEU A 359 -6.61 16.47 -19.69
C LEU A 359 -5.62 15.37 -19.36
N PHE A 360 -5.19 14.61 -20.37
CA PHE A 360 -4.15 13.61 -20.17
C PHE A 360 -2.81 14.23 -19.78
N GLU A 361 -2.51 15.44 -20.28
CA GLU A 361 -1.34 16.20 -19.84
C GLU A 361 -1.36 16.47 -18.33
N SER A 362 -2.53 16.77 -17.77
CA SER A 362 -2.67 16.96 -16.32
C SER A 362 -2.48 15.67 -15.54
N ILE A 363 -2.97 14.53 -16.07
CA ILE A 363 -2.71 13.21 -15.49
C ILE A 363 -1.22 12.89 -15.53
N TYR A 364 -0.53 13.10 -16.66
CA TYR A 364 0.90 12.87 -16.75
C TYR A 364 1.69 13.74 -15.77
N ARG A 365 1.31 15.01 -15.62
CA ARG A 365 1.90 15.93 -14.65
C ARG A 365 1.72 15.44 -13.22
N GLU A 366 0.52 14.99 -12.89
CA GLU A 366 0.21 14.45 -11.57
C GLU A 366 1.07 13.21 -11.24
N LEU A 367 1.32 12.36 -12.22
CA LEU A 367 2.08 11.12 -12.05
C LEU A 367 3.60 11.31 -12.19
N GLY A 368 4.09 12.53 -12.43
CA GLY A 368 5.51 12.80 -12.70
C GLY A 368 5.99 12.28 -14.07
N ASP A 369 5.05 12.05 -14.99
CA ASP A 369 5.23 11.35 -16.27
C ASP A 369 5.03 12.24 -17.51
N LEU A 370 5.22 13.55 -17.35
CA LEU A 370 5.11 14.54 -18.43
C LEU A 370 6.05 14.26 -19.59
N ASP A 371 7.30 13.93 -19.29
CA ASP A 371 8.36 13.71 -20.29
C ASP A 371 8.55 12.23 -20.65
N SER A 372 7.65 11.37 -20.19
CA SER A 372 7.71 9.93 -20.48
C SER A 372 7.48 9.60 -21.94
N ASP A 373 7.95 8.41 -22.32
CA ASP A 373 7.80 7.87 -23.67
C ASP A 373 6.33 7.58 -24.05
N LYS A 374 6.11 7.39 -25.36
CA LYS A 374 4.77 7.14 -25.92
C LYS A 374 4.13 5.86 -25.36
N LYS A 375 4.93 4.85 -25.01
CA LYS A 375 4.44 3.57 -24.47
C LYS A 375 3.91 3.75 -23.04
N ARG A 376 4.64 4.46 -22.18
CA ARG A 376 4.22 4.79 -20.81
C ARG A 376 2.97 5.66 -20.82
N LYS A 377 2.93 6.70 -21.67
CA LYS A 377 1.72 7.53 -21.82
C LYS A 377 0.52 6.71 -22.30
N LYS A 378 0.70 5.77 -23.23
CA LYS A 378 -0.38 4.85 -23.63
C LYS A 378 -0.86 4.00 -22.45
N ARG A 379 0.05 3.39 -21.67
CA ARG A 379 -0.32 2.59 -20.49
C ARG A 379 -1.13 3.40 -19.47
N ILE A 380 -0.73 4.64 -19.19
CA ILE A 380 -1.48 5.52 -18.28
C ILE A 380 -2.91 5.80 -18.79
N ARG A 381 -3.08 5.96 -20.11
CA ARG A 381 -4.43 6.06 -20.70
C ARG A 381 -5.23 4.78 -20.51
N ASP A 382 -4.62 3.62 -20.81
CA ASP A 382 -5.26 2.31 -20.64
C ASP A 382 -5.70 2.12 -19.15
N TYR A 383 -4.85 2.49 -18.19
CA TYR A 383 -5.20 2.50 -16.76
C TYR A 383 -6.33 3.47 -16.41
N THR A 384 -6.33 4.67 -17.01
CA THR A 384 -7.39 5.66 -16.81
C THR A 384 -8.74 5.09 -17.24
N GLU A 385 -8.79 4.42 -18.39
CA GLU A 385 -10.02 3.77 -18.88
C GLU A 385 -10.53 2.67 -17.95
N ILE A 386 -9.62 1.83 -17.43
CA ILE A 386 -9.97 0.79 -16.46
C ILE A 386 -10.58 1.39 -15.19
N VAL A 387 -9.97 2.45 -14.64
CA VAL A 387 -10.49 3.13 -13.44
C VAL A 387 -11.84 3.78 -13.71
N LEU A 388 -12.02 4.47 -14.84
CA LEU A 388 -13.29 5.12 -15.17
C LEU A 388 -14.40 4.09 -15.45
N THR A 389 -14.06 2.94 -16.04
CA THR A 389 -15.02 1.84 -16.23
C THR A 389 -15.49 1.27 -14.89
N HIS A 390 -14.59 1.14 -13.91
CA HIS A 390 -14.95 0.79 -12.54
C HIS A 390 -15.84 1.87 -11.89
N PHE A 391 -15.59 3.15 -12.13
CA PHE A 391 -16.46 4.21 -11.62
C PHE A 391 -17.88 4.15 -12.22
N ILE A 392 -18.03 3.72 -13.47
CA ILE A 392 -19.34 3.48 -14.10
C ILE A 392 -20.04 2.29 -13.44
N SER A 393 -19.35 1.16 -13.24
CA SER A 393 -19.95 -0.03 -12.62
C SER A 393 -20.45 0.24 -11.20
N MET A 394 -19.71 1.08 -10.46
CA MET A 394 -20.07 1.57 -9.13
C MET A 394 -21.12 2.70 -9.14
N LYS A 395 -21.65 3.08 -10.32
CA LYS A 395 -22.63 4.17 -10.52
C LYS A 395 -22.15 5.53 -9.98
N TYR A 396 -20.84 5.72 -9.87
CA TYR A 396 -20.23 6.96 -9.38
C TYR A 396 -20.18 8.04 -10.46
N ILE A 397 -20.06 7.64 -11.72
CA ILE A 397 -20.27 8.44 -12.94
C ILE A 397 -21.20 7.67 -13.87
N THR A 398 -21.88 8.35 -14.80
CA THR A 398 -22.79 7.69 -15.75
C THR A 398 -22.05 7.15 -16.97
N ARG A 399 -21.10 7.92 -17.50
CA ARG A 399 -20.27 7.54 -18.66
C ARG A 399 -19.05 8.45 -18.79
N TYR A 400 -18.11 8.08 -19.65
CA TYR A 400 -17.02 8.97 -20.09
C TYR A 400 -16.87 8.93 -21.62
N GLU A 401 -16.27 9.97 -22.19
CA GLU A 401 -15.92 10.05 -23.61
C GLU A 401 -14.44 10.42 -23.78
N MET A 402 -13.76 9.75 -24.70
CA MET A 402 -12.41 10.15 -25.11
C MET A 402 -12.47 11.39 -25.99
N VAL A 403 -11.80 12.47 -25.56
CA VAL A 403 -11.69 13.70 -26.33
C VAL A 403 -10.47 13.61 -27.25
N LYS A 404 -10.72 13.73 -28.55
CA LYS A 404 -9.70 13.72 -29.60
C LYS A 404 -9.61 15.10 -30.25
N GLU A 405 -8.38 15.56 -30.46
CA GLU A 405 -8.06 16.72 -31.29
C GLU A 405 -7.17 16.24 -32.44
N GLY A 406 -7.77 16.14 -33.63
CA GLY A 406 -7.15 15.46 -34.77
C GLY A 406 -6.90 13.98 -34.49
N ARG A 407 -5.65 13.55 -34.61
CA ARG A 407 -5.22 12.15 -34.35
C ARG A 407 -4.84 11.88 -32.89
N THR A 408 -4.83 12.91 -32.04
CA THR A 408 -4.32 12.82 -30.67
C THR A 408 -5.46 12.80 -29.67
N ILE A 409 -5.41 11.86 -28.73
CA ILE A 409 -6.34 11.83 -27.59
C ILE A 409 -5.83 12.83 -26.53
N THR A 410 -6.57 13.90 -26.29
CA THR A 410 -6.15 15.01 -25.41
C THR A 410 -6.71 14.92 -24.00
N GLY A 411 -7.78 14.16 -23.78
CA GLY A 411 -8.33 13.94 -22.46
C GLY A 411 -9.55 13.04 -22.44
N VAL A 412 -10.20 13.00 -21.28
CA VAL A 412 -11.47 12.31 -21.04
C VAL A 412 -12.50 13.32 -20.58
N ARG A 413 -13.71 13.27 -21.13
CA ARG A 413 -14.88 14.00 -20.67
C ARG A 413 -15.71 13.09 -19.78
N ILE A 414 -16.11 13.57 -18.61
CA ILE A 414 -16.82 12.81 -17.59
C ILE A 414 -18.28 13.29 -17.53
N PHE A 415 -19.20 12.36 -17.44
CA PHE A 415 -20.63 12.64 -17.27
C PHE A 415 -21.12 11.97 -15.99
N TRP A 416 -21.88 12.69 -15.18
CA TRP A 416 -22.51 12.18 -13.97
C TRP A 416 -23.97 12.63 -13.92
N ASN A 417 -24.81 11.88 -13.23
CA ASN A 417 -26.16 12.34 -12.94
C ASN A 417 -26.05 13.36 -11.82
N GLU A 418 -26.53 14.58 -12.05
CA GLU A 418 -26.84 15.49 -10.96
C GLU A 418 -27.93 14.82 -10.12
N LYS A 419 -27.58 14.30 -8.94
CA LYS A 419 -28.63 14.02 -7.95
C LYS A 419 -29.27 15.38 -7.67
N SER A 420 -30.58 15.46 -7.91
CA SER A 420 -31.43 16.55 -7.44
C SER A 420 -31.08 16.81 -5.98
N ALA A 421 -30.70 18.06 -5.70
CA ALA A 421 -30.24 18.54 -4.40
C ALA A 421 -31.19 18.18 -3.25
#